data_AF-A0A3N5W159-F1
#
_entry.id   AF-A0A3N5W159-F1
#
_cell.length_a   1.000
_cell.length_b   1.000
_cell.length_c   1.000
_cell.angle_alpha   90.00
_cell.angle_beta   90.00
_cell.angle_gamma   90.00
#
_symmetry.space_group_name_H-M   'P 1'
#
loop_
_entity.id
_entity.type
_entity.pdbx_description
1 polymer ?
#
loop_
_entity_poly.entity_id
_entity_poly.type
_entity_poly.pdbx_seq_one_letter_code
_entity_poly.pdbx_strand_id
1 'polypeptide(L)'
;MSASRDRLMAALLCRQPDRVPFLESVIDEPVALALLDRPIPDGLVGGELGTADDPVLVGTLLGSPRYQPIELVQALDLDGYGMYCFVKHGGVQREVDGHFMVTSGSIKTLADFNRLSLPDPDDPALYEPYRHFLAKTRASGKALF
;
A
#
# COMPACT_ATOMS: atom_id res chain seq x y z
N MET A 1 9.32 -26.31 3.22
CA MET A 1 9.47 -24.84 3.13
C MET A 1 8.87 -24.24 4.38
N SER A 2 9.48 -23.20 4.94
CA SER A 2 8.91 -22.43 6.06
C SER A 2 7.72 -21.58 5.59
N ALA A 3 6.80 -21.25 6.50
CA ALA A 3 5.74 -20.30 6.20
C ALA A 3 6.33 -18.92 5.89
N SER A 4 5.68 -18.14 5.02
CA SER A 4 6.19 -16.81 4.61
C SER A 4 6.41 -15.87 5.79
N ARG A 5 5.55 -15.94 6.82
CA ARG A 5 5.74 -15.22 8.08
C ARG A 5 7.06 -15.62 8.77
N ASP A 6 7.33 -16.91 8.90
CA ASP A 6 8.54 -17.40 9.58
C ASP A 6 9.80 -17.01 8.81
N ARG A 7 9.75 -17.08 7.47
CA ARG A 7 10.79 -16.61 6.56
C ARG A 7 11.10 -15.13 6.78
N LEU A 8 10.07 -14.28 6.82
CA LEU A 8 10.25 -12.86 7.07
C LEU A 8 10.82 -12.58 8.46
N MET A 9 10.28 -13.26 9.49
CA MET A 9 10.77 -13.10 10.87
C MET A 9 12.23 -13.55 11.03
N ALA A 10 12.64 -14.62 10.34
CA ALA A 10 14.04 -15.05 10.33
C ALA A 10 14.94 -13.94 9.77
N ALA A 11 14.58 -13.36 8.62
CA ALA A 11 15.33 -12.27 8.02
C ALA A 11 15.40 -11.02 8.91
N LEU A 12 14.28 -10.58 9.50
CA LEU A 12 14.22 -9.42 10.40
C LEU A 12 15.03 -9.61 11.68
N LEU A 13 15.18 -10.85 12.15
CA LEU A 13 16.01 -11.20 13.32
C LEU A 13 17.47 -11.51 12.95
N CYS A 14 17.90 -11.19 11.73
CA CYS A 14 19.24 -11.48 11.21
C CYS A 14 19.64 -12.97 11.29
N ARG A 15 18.65 -13.87 11.17
CA ARG A 15 18.84 -15.33 11.05
C ARG A 15 18.76 -15.72 9.57
N GLN A 16 19.26 -16.92 9.23
CA GLN A 16 19.18 -17.42 7.86
C GLN A 16 17.75 -17.90 7.53
N PRO A 17 17.05 -17.26 6.58
CA PRO A 17 15.79 -17.79 6.07
C PRO A 17 16.05 -18.93 5.05
N ASP A 18 15.01 -19.70 4.71
CA ASP A 18 15.09 -20.77 3.70
C ASP A 18 15.23 -20.26 2.25
N ARG A 19 14.80 -19.02 2.00
CA ARG A 19 15.11 -18.19 0.83
C ARG A 19 15.00 -16.70 1.21
N VAL A 20 15.49 -15.81 0.36
CA VAL A 20 15.28 -14.35 0.55
C VAL A 20 13.77 -14.06 0.53
N PRO A 21 13.20 -13.42 1.57
CA PRO A 21 11.80 -13.01 1.55
C PRO A 21 11.55 -11.99 0.43
N PHE A 22 10.47 -12.17 -0.32
CA PHE A 22 10.09 -11.26 -1.41
C PHE A 22 8.78 -10.53 -1.08
N LEU A 23 8.85 -9.21 -1.00
CA LEU A 23 7.72 -8.33 -0.70
C LEU A 23 7.63 -7.25 -1.78
N GLU A 24 6.42 -6.82 -2.11
CA GLU A 24 6.16 -5.66 -2.95
C GLU A 24 5.01 -4.87 -2.32
N SER A 25 5.11 -3.55 -2.40
CA SER A 25 4.13 -2.58 -1.92
C SER A 25 3.16 -2.13 -3.01
N VAL A 26 3.65 -1.98 -4.25
CA VAL A 26 2.87 -1.44 -5.37
C VAL A 26 3.20 -2.18 -6.65
N ILE A 27 2.15 -2.53 -7.39
CA ILE A 27 2.25 -3.04 -8.75
C ILE A 27 1.24 -2.24 -9.56
N ASP A 28 1.70 -1.63 -10.65
CA ASP A 28 0.83 -0.86 -11.52
C ASP A 28 -0.32 -1.73 -12.04
N GLU A 29 -1.53 -1.18 -12.08
CA GLU A 29 -2.74 -1.96 -12.30
C GLU A 29 -2.75 -2.70 -13.65
N PRO A 30 -2.30 -2.11 -14.78
CA PRO A 30 -2.15 -2.85 -16.04
C PRO A 30 -1.19 -4.04 -15.92
N VAL A 31 -0.11 -3.91 -15.15
CA VAL A 31 0.86 -5.00 -14.90
C VAL A 31 0.21 -6.08 -14.04
N ALA A 32 -0.50 -5.71 -12.98
CA ALA A 32 -1.21 -6.65 -12.13
C ALA A 32 -2.30 -7.43 -12.91
N LEU A 33 -3.07 -6.75 -13.76
CA LEU A 33 -4.07 -7.38 -14.61
C LEU A 33 -3.42 -8.35 -15.61
N ALA A 34 -2.31 -7.97 -16.23
CA ALA A 34 -1.56 -8.85 -17.12
C ALA A 34 -1.03 -10.09 -16.38
N LEU A 35 -0.47 -9.94 -15.19
CA LEU A 35 0.02 -11.05 -14.35
C LEU A 35 -1.08 -12.01 -13.89
N LEU A 36 -2.32 -11.53 -13.85
CA LEU A 36 -3.50 -12.31 -13.47
C LEU A 36 -4.32 -12.79 -14.68
N ASP A 37 -3.79 -12.64 -15.90
CA ASP A 37 -4.46 -12.98 -17.16
C ASP A 37 -5.86 -12.32 -17.30
N ARG A 38 -5.99 -11.05 -16.87
CA ARG A 38 -7.24 -10.29 -16.93
C ARG A 38 -7.23 -9.25 -18.06
N PRO A 39 -8.41 -8.91 -18.60
CA PRO A 39 -8.53 -7.82 -19.56
C PRO A 39 -8.05 -6.49 -18.95
N ILE A 40 -7.21 -5.76 -19.69
CA ILE A 40 -6.79 -4.41 -19.36
C ILE A 40 -7.78 -3.44 -20.02
N PRO A 41 -8.54 -2.65 -19.25
CA PRO A 41 -9.45 -1.65 -19.82
C PRO A 41 -8.70 -0.59 -20.62
N ASP A 42 -9.29 -0.15 -21.74
CA ASP A 42 -8.75 0.96 -22.53
C ASP A 42 -8.69 2.24 -21.69
N GLY A 43 -7.56 2.96 -21.77
CA GLY A 43 -7.36 4.21 -21.04
C GLY A 43 -7.18 4.04 -19.53
N LEU A 44 -6.88 2.83 -19.05
CA LEU A 44 -6.52 2.63 -17.65
C LEU A 44 -5.20 3.37 -17.34
N VAL A 45 -5.31 4.48 -16.62
CA VAL A 45 -4.17 5.21 -16.07
C VAL A 45 -3.95 4.73 -14.64
N GLY A 46 -2.72 4.34 -14.31
CA GLY A 46 -2.34 4.05 -12.93
C GLY A 46 -2.56 5.29 -12.07
N GLY A 47 -3.41 5.17 -11.05
CA GLY A 47 -3.61 6.23 -10.07
C GLY A 47 -2.47 6.23 -9.07
N GLU A 48 -1.78 7.36 -8.89
CA GLU A 48 -1.01 7.58 -7.67
C GLU A 48 -1.97 7.71 -6.48
N LEU A 49 -1.47 7.46 -5.26
CA LEU A 49 -2.23 7.63 -4.02
C LEU A 49 -3.02 8.94 -4.04
N GLY A 50 -4.34 8.78 -3.96
CA GLY A 50 -5.30 9.78 -4.40
C GLY A 50 -5.18 11.13 -3.70
N THR A 51 -5.75 12.14 -4.35
CA THR A 51 -5.87 13.51 -3.84
C THR A 51 -7.04 13.66 -2.84
N ALA A 52 -7.29 12.65 -2.02
CA ALA A 52 -8.42 12.66 -1.09
C ALA A 52 -8.28 13.83 -0.09
N ASP A 53 -9.41 14.44 0.26
CA ASP A 53 -9.39 15.53 1.23
C ASP A 53 -9.16 15.06 2.66
N ASP A 54 -9.37 13.78 2.92
CA ASP A 54 -9.20 13.14 4.21
C ASP A 54 -7.76 13.33 4.75
N PRO A 55 -7.61 13.59 6.07
CA PRO A 55 -6.31 13.79 6.69
C PRO A 55 -5.46 12.51 6.70
N VAL A 56 -6.11 11.35 6.52
CA VAL A 56 -5.46 10.04 6.45
C VAL A 56 -6.05 9.25 5.28
N LEU A 57 -5.16 8.73 4.45
CA LEU A 57 -5.49 7.75 3.42
C LEU A 57 -5.21 6.35 3.96
N VAL A 58 -6.23 5.50 3.96
CA VAL A 58 -6.13 4.10 4.36
C VAL A 58 -6.56 3.20 3.20
N GLY A 59 -5.83 2.12 2.96
CA GLY A 59 -6.20 1.13 1.96
C GLY A 59 -5.34 -0.12 1.98
N THR A 60 -5.73 -1.11 1.20
CA THR A 60 -4.99 -2.37 1.08
C THR A 60 -3.95 -2.26 -0.04
N LEU A 61 -2.69 -2.57 0.30
CA LEU A 61 -1.61 -2.68 -0.69
C LEU A 61 -1.96 -3.78 -1.70
N LEU A 62 -1.60 -3.56 -2.96
CA LEU A 62 -1.92 -4.46 -4.08
C LEU A 62 -3.42 -4.70 -4.27
N GLY A 63 -4.30 -3.88 -3.67
CA GLY A 63 -5.74 -3.99 -3.81
C GLY A 63 -6.26 -3.32 -5.07
N SER A 64 -7.30 -3.91 -5.67
CA SER A 64 -8.03 -3.32 -6.79
C SER A 64 -9.51 -3.69 -6.69
N PRO A 65 -10.44 -2.88 -7.21
CA PRO A 65 -11.82 -3.30 -7.43
C PRO A 65 -11.94 -4.50 -8.40
N ARG A 66 -10.90 -4.78 -9.19
CA ARG A 66 -10.88 -5.80 -10.24
C ARG A 66 -10.35 -7.16 -9.79
N TYR A 67 -9.67 -7.24 -8.64
CA TYR A 67 -9.11 -8.49 -8.09
C TYR A 67 -8.84 -8.37 -6.59
N GLN A 68 -8.80 -9.49 -5.89
CA GLN A 68 -8.37 -9.52 -4.49
C GLN A 68 -6.83 -9.50 -4.42
N PRO A 69 -6.23 -8.74 -3.49
CA PRO A 69 -4.77 -8.64 -3.36
C PRO A 69 -4.07 -10.00 -3.24
N ILE A 70 -4.72 -10.96 -2.57
CA ILE A 70 -4.16 -12.31 -2.36
C ILE A 70 -3.91 -13.05 -3.68
N GLU A 71 -4.69 -12.76 -4.72
CA GLU A 71 -4.52 -13.38 -6.04
C GLU A 71 -3.18 -12.97 -6.66
N LEU A 72 -2.83 -11.68 -6.57
CA LEU A 72 -1.56 -11.15 -7.08
C LEU A 72 -0.37 -11.61 -6.22
N VAL A 73 -0.55 -11.62 -4.89
CA VAL A 73 0.44 -12.15 -3.93
C VAL A 73 0.77 -13.62 -4.22
N GLN A 74 -0.22 -14.41 -4.63
CA GLN A 74 -0.01 -15.80 -5.01
C GLN A 74 0.66 -15.92 -6.39
N ALA A 75 0.21 -15.15 -7.37
CA ALA A 75 0.77 -15.17 -8.73
C ALA A 75 2.28 -14.85 -8.76
N LEU A 76 2.73 -13.96 -7.87
CA LEU A 76 4.13 -13.54 -7.76
C LEU A 76 4.93 -14.25 -6.68
N ASP A 77 4.32 -15.21 -5.98
CA ASP A 77 4.92 -15.88 -4.83
C ASP A 77 5.50 -14.91 -3.76
N LEU A 78 4.77 -13.80 -3.52
CA LEU A 78 5.13 -12.82 -2.50
C LEU A 78 4.95 -13.42 -1.11
N ASP A 79 5.83 -13.03 -0.19
CA ASP A 79 5.80 -13.47 1.20
C ASP A 79 4.84 -12.69 2.08
N GLY A 80 4.30 -11.58 1.59
CA GLY A 80 3.43 -10.73 2.38
C GLY A 80 2.75 -9.65 1.56
N TYR A 81 1.75 -9.05 2.19
CA TYR A 81 1.02 -7.87 1.72
C TYR A 81 0.33 -7.23 2.91
N GLY A 82 -0.14 -6.00 2.72
CA GLY A 82 -0.45 -5.15 3.85
C GLY A 82 -1.48 -4.09 3.60
N MET A 83 -1.54 -3.14 4.52
CA MET A 83 -2.34 -1.93 4.40
C MET A 83 -1.46 -0.70 4.58
N TYR A 84 -1.80 0.38 3.89
CA TYR A 84 -1.19 1.68 4.11
C TYR A 84 -2.09 2.58 4.96
N CYS A 85 -1.45 3.46 5.73
CA CYS A 85 -2.03 4.54 6.51
C CYS A 85 -1.11 5.73 6.34
N PHE A 86 -1.46 6.60 5.39
CA PHE A 86 -0.65 7.75 5.04
C PHE A 86 -1.34 9.01 5.49
N VAL A 87 -0.62 9.85 6.23
CA VAL A 87 -1.07 11.19 6.54
C VAL A 87 -1.01 12.03 5.27
N LYS A 88 -2.03 12.85 5.05
CA LYS A 88 -2.08 13.78 3.92
C LYS A 88 -0.82 14.64 3.89
N HIS A 89 -0.09 14.56 2.78
CA HIS A 89 1.11 15.36 2.58
C HIS A 89 0.77 16.73 1.97
N GLY A 90 1.62 17.72 2.23
CA GLY A 90 1.53 19.03 1.58
C GLY A 90 2.01 19.06 0.12
N GLY A 91 2.29 17.92 -0.51
CA GLY A 91 2.71 17.85 -1.91
C GLY A 91 1.64 18.40 -2.86
N VAL A 92 2.03 19.31 -3.75
CA VAL A 92 1.17 19.80 -4.83
C VAL A 92 1.40 18.92 -6.04
N GLN A 93 0.42 18.07 -6.34
CA GLN A 93 0.45 17.18 -7.50
C GLN A 93 0.00 17.93 -8.75
N ARG A 94 0.63 17.64 -9.88
CA ARG A 94 0.25 18.11 -11.22
C ARG A 94 0.45 16.97 -12.21
N GLU A 95 -0.38 16.95 -13.24
CA GLU A 95 -0.11 16.11 -14.40
C GLU A 95 1.08 16.68 -15.20
N VAL A 96 2.08 15.85 -15.43
CA VAL A 96 3.27 16.13 -16.23
C VAL A 96 3.46 14.93 -17.15
N ASP A 97 3.39 15.15 -18.46
CA ASP A 97 3.55 14.10 -19.49
C ASP A 97 2.66 12.85 -19.24
N GLY A 98 1.42 13.05 -18.79
CA GLY A 98 0.46 11.96 -18.50
C GLY A 98 0.63 11.27 -17.14
N HIS A 99 1.54 11.76 -16.29
CA HIS A 99 1.78 11.23 -14.95
C HIS A 99 1.45 12.27 -13.89
N PHE A 100 0.79 11.87 -12.81
CA PHE A 100 0.67 12.73 -11.63
C PHE A 100 2.00 12.76 -10.89
N MET A 101 2.59 13.95 -10.78
CA MET A 101 3.86 14.16 -10.09
C MET A 101 3.71 15.22 -9.00
N VAL A 102 4.36 15.02 -7.86
CA VAL A 102 4.54 16.08 -6.87
C VAL A 102 5.55 17.10 -7.39
N THR A 103 5.08 18.28 -7.80
CA THR A 103 5.92 19.33 -8.43
C THR A 103 6.29 20.48 -7.50
N SER A 104 5.60 20.59 -6.35
CA SER A 104 5.89 21.58 -5.31
C SER A 104 5.30 21.11 -3.97
N GLY A 105 5.35 21.97 -2.96
CA GLY A 105 4.73 21.75 -1.66
C GLY A 105 3.96 23.00 -1.21
N SER A 106 2.83 22.80 -0.51
CA SER A 106 1.96 23.85 0.02
C SER A 106 2.51 24.50 1.30
N ILE A 107 3.45 23.84 1.98
CA ILE A 107 4.07 24.35 3.21
C ILE A 107 5.34 25.12 2.84
N LYS A 108 5.31 26.45 2.90
CA LYS A 108 6.48 27.31 2.62
C LYS A 108 6.90 28.16 3.82
N THR A 109 5.98 28.36 4.76
CA THR A 109 6.18 29.20 5.94
C THR A 109 5.68 28.51 7.20
N LEU A 110 6.05 29.05 8.36
CA LEU A 110 5.51 28.61 9.64
C LEU A 110 3.98 28.78 9.72
N ALA A 111 3.44 29.83 9.08
CA ALA A 111 2.01 30.04 9.01
C ALA A 111 1.29 28.93 8.23
N ASP A 112 1.92 28.39 7.17
CA ASP A 112 1.37 27.24 6.43
C ASP A 112 1.46 25.95 7.26
N PHE A 113 2.55 25.76 8.00
CA PHE A 113 2.71 24.62 8.91
C PHE A 113 1.61 24.60 9.98
N ASN A 114 1.26 25.75 10.54
CA ASN A 114 0.21 25.87 11.55
C ASN A 114 -1.21 25.59 11.00
N ARG A 115 -1.39 25.45 9.68
CA ARG A 115 -2.66 25.00 9.08
C ARG A 115 -2.76 23.48 8.96
N LEU A 116 -1.69 22.74 9.23
CA LEU A 116 -1.73 21.28 9.19
C LEU A 116 -2.64 20.76 10.29
N SER A 117 -3.62 19.97 9.87
CA SER A 117 -4.43 19.13 10.77
C SER A 117 -3.89 17.72 10.66
N LEU A 118 -3.17 17.28 11.69
CA LEU A 118 -2.66 15.92 11.80
C LEU A 118 -3.67 15.08 12.59
N PRO A 119 -3.88 13.80 12.23
CA PRO A 119 -4.70 12.90 13.02
C PRO A 119 -4.09 12.70 14.41
N ASP A 120 -4.94 12.42 15.40
CA ASP A 120 -4.49 11.89 16.68
C ASP A 120 -3.97 10.46 16.47
N PRO A 121 -2.67 10.18 16.68
CA PRO A 121 -2.12 8.84 16.47
C PRO A 121 -2.65 7.81 17.47
N ASP A 122 -3.27 8.23 18.58
CA ASP A 122 -3.85 7.34 19.58
C ASP A 122 -5.35 7.09 19.36
N ASP A 123 -5.97 7.71 18.35
CA ASP A 123 -7.38 7.47 18.02
C ASP A 123 -7.58 6.02 17.52
N PRO A 124 -8.31 5.18 18.27
CA PRO A 124 -8.51 3.79 17.89
C PRO A 124 -9.32 3.60 16.59
N ALA A 125 -10.06 4.62 16.13
CA ALA A 125 -10.82 4.58 14.89
C ALA A 125 -9.90 4.54 13.66
N LEU A 126 -8.71 5.17 13.74
CA LEU A 126 -7.70 5.16 12.68
C LEU A 126 -7.25 3.73 12.31
N TYR A 127 -7.23 2.85 13.31
CA TYR A 127 -6.74 1.48 13.19
C TYR A 127 -7.85 0.43 13.00
N GLU A 128 -9.12 0.81 13.01
CA GLU A 128 -10.23 -0.14 12.84
C GLU A 128 -10.16 -0.90 11.50
N PRO A 129 -9.85 -0.25 10.35
CA PRO A 129 -9.66 -0.97 9.09
C PRO A 129 -8.57 -2.05 9.16
N TYR A 130 -7.49 -1.78 9.89
CA TYR A 130 -6.39 -2.73 10.10
C TYR A 130 -6.83 -3.95 10.92
N ARG A 131 -7.62 -3.72 11.97
CA ARG A 131 -8.18 -4.83 12.78
C ARG A 131 -9.04 -5.75 11.92
N HIS A 132 -9.88 -5.18 11.05
CA HIS A 132 -10.70 -5.95 10.12
C HIS A 132 -9.85 -6.73 9.10
N PHE A 133 -8.84 -6.07 8.52
CA PHE A 133 -7.92 -6.72 7.59
C PHE A 133 -7.21 -7.91 8.25
N LEU A 134 -6.61 -7.71 9.42
CA LEU A 134 -5.94 -8.77 10.17
C LEU A 134 -6.87 -9.94 10.47
N ALA A 135 -8.11 -9.68 10.89
CA ALA A 135 -9.10 -10.72 11.14
C ALA A 135 -9.40 -11.56 9.88
N LYS A 136 -9.48 -10.93 8.71
CA LYS A 136 -9.74 -11.58 7.42
C LYS A 136 -8.52 -12.33 6.87
N THR A 137 -7.31 -11.80 7.05
CA THR A 137 -6.13 -12.26 6.30
C THR A 137 -5.13 -13.08 7.11
N ARG A 138 -5.26 -13.13 8.45
CA ARG A 138 -4.33 -13.86 9.33
C ARG A 138 -4.19 -15.35 8.98
N ALA A 139 -5.24 -15.97 8.46
CA ALA A 139 -5.22 -17.37 8.05
C ALA A 139 -4.47 -17.63 6.73
N SER A 140 -4.06 -16.60 5.99
CA SER A 140 -3.41 -16.75 4.68
C SER A 140 -1.98 -17.33 4.75
N GLY A 141 -1.35 -17.36 5.93
CA GLY A 141 0.03 -17.79 6.10
C GLY A 141 1.08 -16.82 5.54
N LYS A 142 0.65 -15.69 4.98
CA LYS A 142 1.50 -14.59 4.51
C LYS A 142 1.89 -13.67 5.67
N ALA A 143 3.01 -12.98 5.52
CA ALA A 143 3.34 -11.86 6.38
C ALA A 143 2.38 -10.70 6.12
N LEU A 144 1.94 -10.03 7.18
CA LEU A 144 1.03 -8.89 7.12
C LEU A 144 1.77 -7.67 7.67
N PHE A 145 1.70 -6.54 6.97
CA PHE A 145 2.39 -5.30 7.34
C PHE A 145 1.57 -4.05 7.03
#